data_AF-A0A924GJQ8-F1
#
_entry.id   AF-A0A924GJQ8-F1
#
_cell.length_a   1.000
_cell.length_b   1.000
_cell.length_c   1.000
_cell.angle_alpha   90.00
_cell.angle_beta   90.00
_cell.angle_gamma   90.00
#
_symmetry.space_group_name_H-M   'P 1'
#
loop_
_entity.id
_entity.type
_entity.pdbx_description
1 polymer ?
#
loop_
_entity_poly.entity_id
_entity_poly.type
_entity_poly.pdbx_seq_one_letter_code
_entity_poly.pdbx_strand_id
1 'polypeptide(L)' 'AVVLVIDGLWKAAKTPRRRYLVALITGIYLVAVVACFWYFHPIYTDALISYDDWYKRMWFKRWI' A
#
# COMPACT_ATOMS: atom_id res chain seq x y z
N ALA A 1 12.33 6.91 2.49
CA ALA A 1 11.51 7.69 3.45
C ALA A 1 10.67 6.79 4.36
N VAL A 2 9.74 5.97 3.85
CA VAL A 2 8.82 5.16 4.67
C VAL A 2 9.53 4.25 5.69
N VAL A 3 10.56 3.51 5.25
CA VAL A 3 11.32 2.62 6.14
C VAL A 3 12.00 3.39 7.28
N LEU A 4 12.51 4.60 7.00
CA LEU A 4 13.13 5.46 8.03
C LEU A 4 12.11 5.96 9.06
N VAL A 5 10.89 6.26 8.61
CA VAL A 5 9.79 6.64 9.51
C VAL A 5 9.40 5.47 10.41
N ILE A 6 9.28 4.26 9.86
CA ILE A 6 8.96 3.05 10.64
C ILE A 6 10.07 2.79 11.67
N ASP A 7 11.34 2.86 11.28
CA ASP A 7 12.48 2.68 12.20
C ASP A 7 12.47 3.74 13.32
N GLY A 8 12.21 5.01 12.98
CA GLY A 8 12.07 6.08 13.97
C GLY A 8 10.92 5.84 14.96
N LEU A 9 9.75 5.44 14.46
CA LEU A 9 8.58 5.11 15.28
C LEU A 9 8.83 3.88 16.16
N TRP A 10 9.53 2.88 15.65
CA TRP A 10 9.91 1.68 16.38
C TRP A 10 10.85 2.02 17.55
N LYS A 11 11.87 2.84 17.31
CA LYS A 11 12.80 3.33 18.36
C LYS A 11 12.08 4.19 19.40
N ALA A 12 11.09 5.00 19.00
CA ALA A 12 10.29 5.82 19.90
C ALA A 12 9.27 5.01 20.72
N ALA A 13 8.88 3.81 20.27
CA ALA A 13 7.94 2.94 20.97
C ALA A 13 8.58 2.21 22.16
N LYS A 14 8.60 2.89 23.31
CA LYS A 14 9.19 2.36 24.56
C LYS A 14 8.30 1.37 25.32
N THR A 15 6.99 1.38 25.11
CA THR A 15 6.05 0.47 25.78
C THR A 15 5.63 -0.69 24.87
N PRO A 16 5.34 -1.90 25.41
CA PRO A 16 4.89 -3.04 24.60
C PRO A 16 3.66 -2.73 23.76
N ARG A 17 2.68 -2.02 24.33
CA ARG A 17 1.46 -1.59 23.63
C ARG A 17 1.77 -0.69 22.42
N ARG A 18 2.73 0.24 22.54
CA ARG A 18 3.12 1.11 21.42
C ARG A 18 3.87 0.33 20.34
N ARG A 19 4.74 -0.61 20.71
CA ARG A 19 5.44 -1.47 19.73
C ARG A 19 4.46 -2.32 18.93
N TYR A 20 3.47 -2.90 19.62
CA TYR A 20 2.40 -3.64 18.96
C TYR A 20 1.62 -2.76 17.97
N LEU A 21 1.25 -1.54 18.37
CA LEU A 21 0.55 -0.60 17.47
C LEU A 21 1.39 -0.24 16.24
N VAL A 22 2.68 0.06 16.42
CA VAL A 22 3.58 0.36 15.29
C VAL A 22 3.70 -0.84 14.35
N ALA A 23 3.87 -2.05 14.89
CA ALA A 23 3.92 -3.28 14.09
C ALA A 23 2.61 -3.53 13.33
N LEU A 24 1.47 -3.38 14.01
CA LEU A 24 0.15 -3.59 13.42
C LEU A 24 -0.11 -2.61 12.27
N ILE A 25 0.13 -1.31 12.48
CA ILE A 25 -0.05 -0.29 11.44
C ILE A 25 0.89 -0.55 10.26
N THR A 26 2.14 -0.91 10.53
CA THR A 26 3.12 -1.24 9.49
C THR A 26 2.67 -2.45 8.67
N GLY A 27 2.17 -3.50 9.33
CA GLY A 27 1.64 -4.70 8.66
C GLY A 27 0.42 -4.38 7.80
N ILE A 28 -0.54 -3.63 8.33
CA ILE A 28 -1.74 -3.19 7.59
C ILE A 28 -1.34 -2.38 6.35
N TYR A 29 -0.41 -1.44 6.51
CA TYR A 29 0.10 -0.65 5.39
C TYR A 29 0.73 -1.54 4.31
N LEU A 30 1.57 -2.50 4.69
CA LEU A 30 2.22 -3.41 3.74
C LEU A 30 1.17 -4.26 2.99
N VAL A 31 0.19 -4.81 3.70
CA VAL A 31 -0.90 -5.59 3.09
C VAL A 31 -1.69 -4.72 2.11
N ALA A 32 -1.99 -3.47 2.45
CA ALA A 32 -2.67 -2.54 1.55
C ALA A 32 -1.84 -2.24 0.29
N VAL A 33 -0.52 -2.07 0.42
CA VAL A 33 0.39 -1.87 -0.73
C VAL A 33 0.37 -3.09 -1.64
N VAL A 34 0.51 -4.30 -1.09
CA VAL A 34 0.46 -5.55 -1.87
C VAL A 34 -0.89 -5.70 -2.57
N ALA A 35 -1.99 -5.41 -1.88
CA ALA A 35 -3.33 -5.44 -2.47
C ALA A 35 -3.48 -4.43 -3.63
N CYS A 36 -2.92 -3.22 -3.49
CA CYS A 36 -2.88 -2.24 -4.59
C CYS A 36 -2.10 -2.79 -5.78
N PHE A 37 -0.88 -3.31 -5.56
CA PHE A 37 -0.07 -3.88 -6.64
C PHE A 37 -0.75 -5.04 -7.34
N TRP A 38 -1.41 -5.92 -6.57
CA TRP A 38 -2.18 -7.02 -7.14
C TRP A 38 -3.36 -6.52 -7.97
N TYR A 39 -4.11 -5.54 -7.46
CA TYR A 39 -5.21 -4.93 -8.21
C TYR A 39 -4.70 -4.29 -9.51
N PHE A 40 -3.62 -3.50 -9.47
CA PHE A 40 -3.06 -2.83 -10.65
C PHE A 40 -2.19 -3.72 -11.56
N HIS A 41 -1.97 -4.99 -11.19
CA HIS A 41 -1.11 -5.92 -11.92
C HIS A 41 -1.40 -5.98 -13.43
N PRO A 42 -2.67 -6.08 -13.90
CA PRO A 42 -2.94 -6.13 -15.35
C PRO A 42 -2.46 -4.90 -16.12
N ILE A 43 -2.48 -3.72 -15.48
CA ILE A 43 -1.97 -2.48 -16.09
C ILE A 43 -0.44 -2.52 -16.15
N TYR A 44 0.23 -3.03 -15.12
CA TYR A 44 1.70 -3.13 -15.09
C TYR A 44 2.27 -4.15 -16.07
N THR A 45 1.53 -5.21 -16.37
CA THR A 45 1.96 -6.26 -17.30
C THR A 45 1.41 -6.08 -18.72
N ASP A 46 0.77 -4.95 -19.01
CA ASP A 46 0.12 -4.69 -20.31
C ASP A 46 -0.83 -5.82 -20.74
N ALA A 47 -1.60 -6.33 -19.78
CA ALA A 47 -2.55 -7.40 -20.04
C ALA A 47 -3.74 -6.86 -20.85
N LEU A 48 -4.21 -7.64 -21.82
CA LEU A 48 -5.39 -7.29 -22.60
C LEU A 48 -6.65 -7.39 -21.73
N ILE A 49 -7.15 -6.24 -21.28
CA ILE A 49 -8.37 -6.11 -20.47
C ILE A 49 -9.39 -5.22 -21.18
N SER A 50 -10.66 -5.34 -20.81
CA SER A 50 -11.72 -4.48 -21.34
C SER A 50 -11.53 -3.02 -20.90
N TYR A 51 -12.07 -2.07 -21.67
CA TYR A 51 -12.05 -0.65 -21.30
C TYR A 51 -12.72 -0.40 -19.95
N ASP A 52 -13.84 -1.08 -19.66
CA ASP A 52 -14.56 -0.91 -18.39
C ASP A 52 -13.73 -1.39 -17.19
N ASP A 53 -13.00 -2.50 -17.34
CA ASP A 53 -12.14 -3.02 -16.28
C ASP A 53 -10.89 -2.17 -16.09
N TRP A 54 -10.36 -1.58 -17.17
CA TRP A 54 -9.31 -0.57 -17.12
C TRP A 54 -9.82 0.68 -16.41
N TYR A 55 -10.97 1.22 -16.81
CA TYR A 55 -11.53 2.46 -16.28
C TYR A 55 -11.90 2.36 -14.78
N LYS A 56 -12.39 1.21 -14.30
CA LYS A 56 -12.63 0.96 -12.86
C LYS A 56 -11.37 1.10 -12.01
N ARG A 57 -10.18 0.96 -12.60
CA ARG A 57 -8.90 1.10 -11.91
C ARG A 57 -8.44 2.55 -11.83
N MET A 58 -9.09 3.48 -12.53
CA MET A 58 -8.69 4.89 -12.60
C MET A 58 -9.27 5.65 -11.42
N TRP A 59 -8.52 5.65 -10.33
CA TRP A 59 -8.93 6.29 -9.09
C TRP A 59 -8.97 7.82 -9.19
N PHE A 60 -8.18 8.40 -10.08
CA PHE A 60 -8.08 9.85 -10.25
C PHE A 60 -8.43 10.23 -11.68
N LYS A 61 -9.20 11.30 -11.83
CA LYS A 61 -9.61 11.83 -13.14
C LYS A 61 -8.44 12.21 -14.06
N ARG A 62 -7.27 12.54 -13.48
CA ARG A 62 -6.07 12.95 -14.23
C ARG A 62 -5.26 11.77 -14.79
N TRP A 63 -5.58 10.53 -14.42
CA TRP A 63 -4.82 9.36 -14.89
C TRP A 63 -5.11 8.98 -16.35
N ILE A 64 -6.13 9.61 -16.95
CA ILE A 64 -6.63 9.37 -18.29
C ILE A 64 -6.22 10.56 -19.16
#